data_AF-A0A945XC08-F1
#
_entry.id   AF-A0A945XC08-F1
#
_cell.length_a   1.000
_cell.length_b   1.000
_cell.length_c   1.000
_cell.angle_alpha   90.00
_cell.angle_beta   90.00
_cell.angle_gamma   90.00
#
_symmetry.space_group_name_H-M   'P 1'
#
loop_
_entity.id
_entity.type
_entity.pdbx_description
1 polymer ?
#
loop_
_entity_poly.entity_id
_entity_poly.type
_entity_poly.pdbx_seq_one_letter_code
_entity_poly.pdbx_strand_id
1 'polypeptide(L)'
;MSATAPEILQLTDELSDLNLGDARLNKRACQLIETLGSHPDRSIPTACGGWDEAKAAYRLFDSKKVTAQKLLAPHTHCTVERMMQHDTVLAIQDTTELDYTGKDDIEGLGTLNYEQRKGLYLHPTLAITPQRIPLGILDYWSWTRPFEDAETESIRWLEGYQRLCEQQQHIWQQAFDTRLVYMADREGDLFDIYAEHRRLQKQGEQAADFLIRAQHNRILVSDQHSEEPRDQSTEKSKLWPTIEASPKLGQIEFKMPSANKRKGRVVQQSLQAARVTIVPPAEHKTEKPVELTAILAREINPPEGEEAIEWMLLTNLEIHTQLQAEEMLSWYLSRWQIEILFRILKSGCKIEELQLEKIERLEPAITLYLLIAWRVLYCTMIGRECPELPCDLIFGDDEWRAAYILAKSDPPPEQPPTINEMIRIVAGFGGFLNRKGDGFPGPQTIWIGMQRTKDFAMMYKAMRKME
;
A
#
# COMPACT_ATOMS: atom_id res chain seq x y z
N MET A 1 19.89 -9.32 -15.67
CA MET A 1 18.49 -9.71 -15.93
C MET A 1 17.89 -8.63 -16.80
N SER A 2 17.38 -9.02 -17.97
CA SER A 2 16.69 -8.10 -18.88
C SER A 2 15.34 -7.79 -18.25
N ALA A 3 15.22 -6.65 -17.56
CA ALA A 3 13.90 -6.10 -17.26
C ALA A 3 13.21 -5.91 -18.61
N THR A 4 12.22 -6.74 -18.91
CA THR A 4 11.27 -6.49 -19.98
C THR A 4 10.79 -5.05 -19.82
N ALA A 5 10.88 -4.26 -20.88
CA ALA A 5 10.39 -2.89 -20.87
C ALA A 5 8.93 -2.92 -20.38
N PRO A 6 8.54 -2.11 -19.37
CA PRO A 6 7.17 -2.04 -18.91
C PRO A 6 6.23 -1.82 -20.11
N GLU A 7 5.15 -2.59 -20.22
CA GLU A 7 4.04 -2.17 -21.09
C GLU A 7 3.49 -0.83 -20.55
N ILE A 8 2.94 0.00 -21.45
CA ILE A 8 2.42 1.32 -21.06
C ILE A 8 1.40 1.11 -19.94
N LEU A 9 1.62 1.71 -18.78
CA LEU A 9 0.74 1.52 -17.64
C LEU A 9 -0.45 2.50 -17.70
N GLN A 10 -1.46 2.27 -18.54
CA GLN A 10 -2.69 3.06 -18.51
C GLN A 10 -3.71 2.46 -17.54
N LEU A 11 -4.55 3.31 -16.94
CA LEU A 11 -5.61 2.85 -16.02
C LEU A 11 -6.60 1.87 -16.67
N THR A 12 -6.79 1.98 -17.99
CA THR A 12 -7.68 1.09 -18.74
C THR A 12 -7.13 -0.32 -18.86
N ASP A 13 -5.81 -0.47 -18.84
CA ASP A 13 -5.14 -1.76 -19.01
C ASP A 13 -5.33 -2.63 -17.75
N GLU A 14 -5.45 -1.98 -16.59
CA GLU A 14 -5.83 -2.61 -15.31
C GLU A 14 -7.26 -3.18 -15.29
N LEU A 15 -8.06 -2.92 -16.33
CA LEU A 15 -9.41 -3.47 -16.50
C LEU A 15 -9.53 -4.30 -17.80
N SER A 16 -8.41 -4.72 -18.40
CA SER A 16 -8.38 -5.34 -19.73
C SER A 16 -9.19 -6.64 -19.84
N ASP A 17 -9.20 -7.47 -18.80
CA ASP A 17 -9.95 -8.73 -18.71
C ASP A 17 -11.25 -8.60 -17.89
N LEU A 18 -11.71 -7.37 -17.61
CA LEU A 18 -12.92 -7.10 -16.83
C LEU A 18 -14.14 -7.85 -17.40
N ASN A 19 -14.80 -8.64 -16.55
CA ASN A 19 -16.00 -9.38 -16.89
C ASN A 19 -17.17 -9.11 -15.92
N LEU A 20 -18.01 -8.15 -16.28
CA LEU A 20 -19.24 -7.82 -15.57
C LEU A 20 -20.46 -8.61 -16.09
N GLY A 21 -20.27 -9.54 -17.03
CA GLY A 21 -21.35 -10.27 -17.69
C GLY A 21 -22.24 -9.39 -18.59
N ASP A 22 -21.72 -8.24 -19.03
CA ASP A 22 -22.31 -7.37 -20.06
C ASP A 22 -21.21 -6.49 -20.67
N ALA A 23 -20.94 -6.65 -21.97
CA ALA A 23 -19.89 -5.93 -22.69
C ALA A 23 -20.05 -4.40 -22.62
N ARG A 24 -21.28 -3.89 -22.49
CA ARG A 24 -21.55 -2.45 -22.35
C ARG A 24 -21.13 -1.94 -20.97
N LEU A 25 -21.32 -2.74 -19.93
CA LEU A 25 -20.85 -2.40 -18.58
C LEU A 25 -19.33 -2.42 -18.52
N ASN A 26 -18.68 -3.41 -19.13
CA ASN A 26 -17.21 -3.47 -19.22
C ASN A 26 -16.66 -2.19 -19.88
N LYS A 27 -17.15 -1.88 -21.08
CA LYS A 27 -16.75 -0.67 -21.82
C LYS A 27 -16.99 0.60 -20.99
N ARG A 28 -18.13 0.69 -20.31
CA ARG A 28 -18.47 1.85 -19.47
C ARG A 28 -17.55 1.98 -18.26
N ALA A 29 -17.18 0.89 -17.60
CA ALA A 29 -16.23 0.90 -16.49
C ALA A 29 -14.84 1.37 -16.93
N CYS A 30 -14.33 0.86 -18.06
CA CYS A 30 -13.05 1.31 -18.65
C CYS A 30 -13.07 2.80 -19.00
N GLN A 31 -14.16 3.31 -19.59
CA GLN A 31 -14.30 4.74 -19.87
C GLN A 31 -14.38 5.58 -18.59
N LEU A 32 -15.09 5.08 -17.58
CA LEU A 32 -15.29 5.81 -16.33
C LEU A 32 -13.99 5.92 -15.53
N ILE A 33 -13.18 4.86 -15.43
CA ILE A 33 -11.90 4.94 -14.71
C ILE A 33 -10.94 5.93 -15.37
N GLU A 34 -10.91 6.02 -16.70
CA GLU A 34 -10.10 7.01 -17.42
C GLU A 34 -10.61 8.44 -17.17
N THR A 35 -11.93 8.62 -17.18
CA THR A 35 -12.59 9.92 -16.91
C THR A 35 -12.31 10.39 -15.49
N LEU A 36 -12.59 9.54 -14.48
CA LEU A 36 -12.34 9.85 -13.08
C LEU A 36 -10.83 9.99 -12.79
N GLY A 37 -9.99 9.18 -13.43
CA GLY A 37 -8.53 9.26 -13.30
C GLY A 37 -7.93 10.55 -13.89
N SER A 38 -8.61 11.17 -14.85
CA SER A 38 -8.20 12.46 -15.41
C SER A 38 -8.60 13.65 -14.52
N HIS A 39 -9.64 13.49 -13.70
CA HIS A 39 -10.15 14.53 -12.81
C HIS A 39 -10.50 13.99 -11.40
N PRO A 40 -9.56 13.34 -10.68
CA PRO A 40 -9.89 12.59 -9.48
C PRO A 40 -10.32 13.45 -8.30
N ASP A 41 -10.05 14.74 -8.29
CA ASP A 41 -10.40 15.67 -7.20
C ASP A 41 -11.78 16.32 -7.39
N ARG A 42 -12.48 15.97 -8.48
CA ARG A 42 -13.76 16.58 -8.88
C ARG A 42 -14.92 15.66 -8.58
N SER A 43 -16.09 16.26 -8.38
CA SER A 43 -17.33 15.50 -8.30
C SER A 43 -17.60 14.73 -9.60
N ILE A 44 -18.28 13.58 -9.51
CA ILE A 44 -18.65 12.75 -10.68
C ILE A 44 -19.29 13.58 -11.81
N PRO A 45 -20.27 14.48 -11.55
CA PRO A 45 -20.86 15.28 -12.62
C PRO A 45 -19.86 16.21 -13.33
N THR A 46 -18.91 16.76 -12.58
CA THR A 46 -17.89 17.67 -13.13
C THR A 46 -16.83 16.91 -13.91
N ALA A 47 -16.38 15.75 -13.41
CA ALA A 47 -15.43 14.88 -14.11
C ALA A 47 -16.02 14.35 -15.43
N CYS A 48 -17.29 13.94 -15.42
CA CYS A 48 -17.97 13.41 -16.60
C CYS A 48 -18.33 14.48 -17.67
N GLY A 49 -18.19 15.78 -17.39
CA GLY A 49 -18.37 16.84 -18.39
C GLY A 49 -19.80 17.00 -18.93
N GLY A 50 -20.82 16.45 -18.27
CA GLY A 50 -22.21 16.58 -18.71
C GLY A 50 -23.18 15.61 -18.02
N TRP A 51 -24.48 15.89 -18.16
CA TRP A 51 -25.55 15.15 -17.49
C TRP A 51 -25.64 13.69 -17.93
N ASP A 52 -25.53 13.41 -19.23
CA ASP A 52 -25.71 12.06 -19.77
C ASP A 52 -24.60 11.10 -19.29
N GLU A 53 -23.36 11.57 -19.29
CA GLU A 53 -22.20 10.80 -18.83
C GLU A 53 -22.19 10.65 -17.31
N ALA A 54 -22.57 11.69 -16.55
CA ALA A 54 -22.76 11.58 -15.10
C ALA A 54 -23.84 10.55 -14.74
N LYS A 55 -24.99 10.59 -15.44
CA LYS A 55 -26.07 9.62 -15.27
C LYS A 55 -25.64 8.20 -15.62
N ALA A 56 -24.79 8.04 -16.64
CA ALA A 56 -24.22 6.74 -16.99
C ALA A 56 -23.27 6.22 -15.89
N ALA A 57 -22.46 7.09 -15.28
CA ALA A 57 -21.61 6.73 -14.14
C ALA A 57 -22.45 6.28 -12.93
N TYR A 58 -23.48 7.05 -12.55
CA TYR A 58 -24.36 6.66 -11.44
C TYR A 58 -25.09 5.33 -11.70
N ARG A 59 -25.56 5.10 -12.94
CA ARG A 59 -26.16 3.82 -13.33
C ARG A 59 -25.18 2.65 -13.30
N LEU A 60 -23.90 2.90 -13.56
CA LEU A 60 -22.87 1.87 -13.44
C LEU A 60 -22.72 1.47 -11.97
N PHE A 61 -22.57 2.43 -11.06
CA PHE A 61 -22.43 2.18 -9.62
C PHE A 61 -23.69 1.58 -8.98
N ASP A 62 -24.88 1.84 -9.52
CA ASP A 62 -26.15 1.25 -9.06
C ASP A 62 -26.41 -0.18 -9.60
N SER A 63 -25.56 -0.67 -10.50
CA SER A 63 -25.76 -1.97 -11.14
C SER A 63 -25.29 -3.11 -10.22
N LYS A 64 -26.19 -4.03 -9.85
CA LYS A 64 -25.86 -5.26 -9.09
C LYS A 64 -24.81 -6.15 -9.75
N LYS A 65 -24.55 -5.98 -11.06
CA LYS A 65 -23.50 -6.71 -11.78
C LYS A 65 -22.10 -6.14 -11.51
N VAL A 66 -22.02 -4.88 -11.10
CA VAL A 66 -20.79 -4.13 -10.85
C VAL A 66 -20.51 -4.17 -9.36
N THR A 67 -19.62 -5.07 -8.96
CA THR A 67 -19.20 -5.22 -7.57
C THR A 67 -17.74 -4.81 -7.43
N ALA A 68 -17.35 -4.38 -6.23
CA ALA A 68 -15.97 -4.11 -5.87
C ALA A 68 -15.02 -5.24 -6.30
N GLN A 69 -15.35 -6.48 -5.91
CA GLN A 69 -14.57 -7.67 -6.25
C GLN A 69 -14.37 -7.85 -7.76
N LYS A 70 -15.42 -7.64 -8.58
CA LYS A 70 -15.32 -7.81 -10.04
C LYS A 70 -14.51 -6.69 -10.71
N LEU A 71 -14.54 -5.49 -10.15
CA LEU A 71 -13.73 -4.37 -10.63
C LEU A 71 -12.25 -4.52 -10.21
N LEU A 72 -11.99 -5.09 -9.03
CA LEU A 72 -10.65 -5.29 -8.51
C LEU A 72 -9.93 -6.49 -9.15
N ALA A 73 -10.65 -7.58 -9.42
CA ALA A 73 -10.09 -8.80 -9.99
C ALA A 73 -9.12 -8.61 -11.20
N PRO A 74 -9.47 -7.85 -12.26
CA PRO A 74 -8.55 -7.62 -13.37
C PRO A 74 -7.27 -6.88 -12.96
N HIS A 75 -7.38 -5.92 -12.04
CA HIS A 75 -6.24 -5.20 -11.48
C HIS A 75 -5.36 -6.11 -10.61
N THR A 76 -5.97 -6.98 -9.81
CA THR A 76 -5.25 -8.01 -9.04
C THR A 76 -4.48 -8.94 -9.99
N HIS A 77 -5.08 -9.36 -11.11
CA HIS A 77 -4.40 -10.18 -12.12
C HIS A 77 -3.16 -9.45 -12.68
N CYS A 78 -3.32 -8.21 -13.14
CA CYS A 78 -2.20 -7.39 -13.64
C CYS A 78 -1.12 -7.18 -12.56
N THR A 79 -1.54 -6.99 -11.30
CA THR A 79 -0.64 -6.84 -10.15
C THR A 79 0.20 -8.10 -9.93
N VAL A 80 -0.42 -9.29 -9.99
CA VAL A 80 0.25 -10.57 -9.82
C VAL A 80 1.25 -10.83 -10.95
N GLU A 81 0.90 -10.52 -12.20
CA GLU A 81 1.84 -10.61 -13.33
C GLU A 81 3.07 -9.73 -13.13
N ARG A 82 2.87 -8.50 -12.61
CA ARG A 82 3.99 -7.61 -12.23
C ARG A 82 4.81 -8.19 -11.09
N MET A 83 4.18 -8.76 -10.07
CA MET A 83 4.86 -9.37 -8.92
C MET A 83 5.80 -10.51 -9.33
N MET A 84 5.38 -11.35 -10.28
CA MET A 84 6.18 -12.47 -10.80
C MET A 84 7.50 -12.03 -11.48
N GLN A 85 7.67 -10.74 -11.78
CA GLN A 85 8.91 -10.17 -12.35
C GLN A 85 9.93 -9.76 -11.28
N HIS A 86 9.64 -9.98 -10.00
CA HIS A 86 10.49 -9.57 -8.88
C HIS A 86 10.81 -10.75 -7.96
N ASP A 87 12.02 -10.76 -7.41
CA ASP A 87 12.45 -11.78 -6.45
C ASP A 87 11.74 -11.63 -5.09
N THR A 88 11.35 -10.41 -4.73
CA THR A 88 10.67 -10.12 -3.46
C THR A 88 9.63 -9.02 -3.64
N VAL A 89 8.45 -9.23 -3.06
CA VAL A 89 7.34 -8.28 -3.02
C VAL A 89 6.89 -8.12 -1.58
N LEU A 90 6.78 -6.87 -1.15
CA LEU A 90 6.27 -6.50 0.16
C LEU A 90 4.77 -6.19 0.03
N ALA A 91 3.94 -6.93 0.74
CA ALA A 91 2.50 -6.75 0.79
C ALA A 91 2.12 -6.01 2.07
N ILE A 92 1.92 -4.70 1.96
CA ILE A 92 1.61 -3.82 3.09
C ILE A 92 0.11 -3.86 3.36
N GLN A 93 -0.26 -4.08 4.62
CA GLN A 93 -1.61 -3.90 5.13
C GLN A 93 -1.66 -2.81 6.20
N ASP A 94 -2.71 -2.01 6.15
CA ASP A 94 -3.02 -0.97 7.14
C ASP A 94 -4.49 -0.59 7.00
N THR A 95 -5.04 0.06 8.04
CA THR A 95 -6.45 0.47 8.08
C THR A 95 -6.57 1.98 7.98
N THR A 96 -7.51 2.47 7.17
CA THR A 96 -7.96 3.86 7.21
C THR A 96 -9.47 3.92 7.43
N GLU A 97 -9.91 4.92 8.17
CA GLU A 97 -11.31 5.36 8.15
C GLU A 97 -11.60 6.09 6.84
N LEU A 98 -12.81 6.01 6.31
CA LEU A 98 -13.34 6.93 5.30
C LEU A 98 -14.49 7.71 5.94
N ASP A 99 -14.25 9.00 6.20
CA ASP A 99 -15.16 9.86 6.94
C ASP A 99 -16.19 10.53 6.02
N TYR A 100 -17.47 10.24 6.26
CA TYR A 100 -18.61 10.82 5.55
C TYR A 100 -19.54 11.58 6.51
N THR A 101 -19.05 12.04 7.66
CA THR A 101 -19.82 12.85 8.60
C THR A 101 -20.50 14.03 7.91
N GLY A 102 -21.79 14.22 8.20
CA GLY A 102 -22.64 15.24 7.59
C GLY A 102 -23.24 14.84 6.24
N LYS A 103 -23.01 13.61 5.75
CA LYS A 103 -23.69 13.03 4.59
C LYS A 103 -24.72 11.99 5.04
N ASP A 104 -25.73 12.47 5.74
CA ASP A 104 -26.76 11.62 6.38
C ASP A 104 -27.63 10.87 5.36
N ASP A 105 -27.60 11.28 4.09
CA ASP A 105 -28.31 10.63 2.98
C ASP A 105 -27.62 9.35 2.46
N ILE A 106 -26.42 9.00 2.97
CA ILE A 106 -25.75 7.74 2.61
C ILE A 106 -26.24 6.60 3.52
N GLU A 107 -27.10 5.75 2.96
CA GLU A 107 -27.61 4.55 3.62
C GLU A 107 -26.47 3.54 3.87
N GLY A 108 -26.45 2.99 5.09
CA GLY A 108 -25.54 1.91 5.49
C GLY A 108 -24.31 2.36 6.28
N LEU A 109 -24.01 3.66 6.37
CA LEU A 109 -22.83 4.15 7.11
C LEU A 109 -22.80 3.69 8.57
N GLY A 110 -21.63 3.23 9.01
CA GLY A 110 -21.36 2.87 10.40
C GLY A 110 -20.79 4.03 11.20
N THR A 111 -20.40 3.76 12.44
CA THR A 111 -19.69 4.69 13.31
C THR A 111 -18.18 4.47 13.26
N LEU A 112 -17.42 5.58 13.29
CA LEU A 112 -15.96 5.55 13.33
C LEU A 112 -15.45 5.51 14.78
N ASN A 113 -14.34 6.18 15.09
CA ASN A 113 -13.77 6.28 16.43
C ASN A 113 -14.60 7.10 17.44
N TYR A 114 -15.57 7.90 16.98
CA TYR A 114 -16.50 8.66 17.82
C TYR A 114 -17.94 8.46 17.34
N GLU A 115 -18.90 8.47 18.24
CA GLU A 115 -20.32 8.22 17.93
C GLU A 115 -20.90 9.16 16.86
N GLN A 116 -20.46 10.42 16.88
CA GLN A 116 -20.89 11.45 15.91
C GLN A 116 -20.18 11.32 14.55
N ARG A 117 -19.12 10.51 14.46
CA ARG A 117 -18.38 10.29 13.21
C ARG A 117 -18.97 9.12 12.44
N LYS A 118 -19.38 9.35 11.20
CA LYS A 118 -20.06 8.37 10.34
C LYS A 118 -19.23 8.05 9.12
N GLY A 119 -19.12 6.77 8.78
CA GLY A 119 -18.24 6.33 7.72
C GLY A 119 -18.14 4.83 7.60
N LEU A 120 -17.06 4.39 6.98
CA LEU A 120 -16.65 2.99 6.90
C LEU A 120 -15.14 2.87 7.05
N TYR A 121 -14.64 1.67 7.28
CA TYR A 121 -13.22 1.37 7.31
C TYR A 121 -12.79 0.73 6.00
N LEU A 122 -11.54 0.97 5.61
CA LEU A 122 -10.90 0.39 4.44
C LEU A 122 -9.54 -0.16 4.84
N HIS A 123 -9.28 -1.43 4.49
CA HIS A 123 -8.04 -2.12 4.82
C HIS A 123 -7.48 -2.83 3.58
N PRO A 124 -6.71 -2.13 2.72
CA PRO A 124 -6.20 -2.69 1.49
C PRO A 124 -4.86 -3.41 1.69
N THR A 125 -4.56 -4.31 0.76
CA THR A 125 -3.23 -4.93 0.61
C THR A 125 -2.52 -4.30 -0.58
N LEU A 126 -1.54 -3.44 -0.30
CA LEU A 126 -0.71 -2.77 -1.30
C LEU A 126 0.56 -3.59 -1.54
N ALA A 127 0.73 -4.12 -2.75
CA ALA A 127 1.95 -4.80 -3.18
C ALA A 127 2.97 -3.79 -3.68
N ILE A 128 4.20 -3.84 -3.15
CA ILE A 128 5.32 -2.99 -3.58
C ILE A 128 6.62 -3.80 -3.70
N THR A 129 7.59 -3.29 -4.44
CA THR A 129 8.98 -3.80 -4.39
C THR A 129 9.72 -3.28 -3.14
N PRO A 130 10.85 -3.89 -2.74
CA PRO A 130 11.74 -3.32 -1.72
C PRO A 130 12.22 -1.89 -2.04
N GLN A 131 12.32 -1.54 -3.33
CA GLN A 131 12.63 -0.20 -3.84
C GLN A 131 11.43 0.76 -3.81
N ARG A 132 10.29 0.29 -3.29
CA ARG A 132 9.04 1.05 -3.10
C ARG A 132 8.32 1.39 -4.41
N ILE A 133 8.54 0.62 -5.48
CA ILE A 133 7.68 0.69 -6.67
C ILE A 133 6.34 0.03 -6.33
N PRO A 134 5.20 0.72 -6.44
CA PRO A 134 3.88 0.14 -6.19
C PRO A 134 3.45 -0.77 -7.34
N LEU A 135 3.36 -2.07 -7.09
CA LEU A 135 2.96 -3.05 -8.11
C LEU A 135 1.44 -3.13 -8.28
N GLY A 136 0.68 -2.82 -7.24
CA GLY A 136 -0.79 -2.80 -7.33
C GLY A 136 -1.49 -3.08 -6.01
N ILE A 137 -2.80 -3.32 -6.10
CA ILE A 137 -3.66 -3.61 -4.97
C ILE A 137 -4.12 -5.04 -5.16
N LEU A 138 -3.84 -5.90 -4.18
CA LEU A 138 -4.17 -7.32 -4.27
C LEU A 138 -5.61 -7.60 -3.87
N ASP A 139 -6.03 -7.03 -2.75
CA ASP A 139 -7.37 -7.13 -2.20
C ASP A 139 -7.61 -5.98 -1.21
N TYR A 140 -8.84 -5.81 -0.74
CA TYR A 140 -9.14 -4.96 0.41
C TYR A 140 -10.38 -5.42 1.18
N TRP A 141 -10.42 -5.04 2.46
CA TRP A 141 -11.63 -5.12 3.28
C TRP A 141 -12.30 -3.78 3.39
N SER A 142 -13.62 -3.77 3.28
CA SER A 142 -14.46 -2.63 3.66
C SER A 142 -15.57 -3.08 4.59
N TRP A 143 -15.79 -2.34 5.67
CA TRP A 143 -16.86 -2.65 6.62
C TRP A 143 -17.36 -1.42 7.35
N THR A 144 -18.56 -1.56 7.90
CA THR A 144 -19.19 -0.62 8.83
C THR A 144 -19.48 -1.32 10.14
N ARG A 145 -19.51 -0.56 11.23
CA ARG A 145 -19.83 -1.09 12.56
C ARG A 145 -20.77 -0.17 13.32
N PRO A 146 -21.60 -0.68 14.25
CA PRO A 146 -22.26 0.13 15.27
C PRO A 146 -21.24 0.57 16.34
N PHE A 147 -21.61 1.55 17.19
CA PHE A 147 -20.69 2.11 18.17
C PHE A 147 -20.44 1.16 19.36
N GLU A 148 -21.50 0.52 19.85
CA GLU A 148 -21.47 -0.27 21.10
C GLU A 148 -21.19 -1.77 20.88
N ASP A 149 -21.39 -2.30 19.67
CA ASP A 149 -21.26 -3.73 19.34
C ASP A 149 -20.29 -3.96 18.16
N ALA A 150 -19.07 -3.45 18.25
CA ALA A 150 -18.05 -3.75 17.25
C ALA A 150 -17.58 -5.21 17.40
N GLU A 151 -17.85 -6.03 16.38
CA GLU A 151 -17.29 -7.39 16.27
C GLU A 151 -15.75 -7.37 16.27
N THR A 152 -15.12 -8.53 16.47
CA THR A 152 -13.66 -8.65 16.48
C THR A 152 -13.07 -8.35 15.10
N GLU A 153 -12.65 -7.11 14.88
CA GLU A 153 -12.11 -6.66 13.59
C GLU A 153 -10.69 -7.18 13.32
N SER A 154 -9.99 -7.72 14.33
CA SER A 154 -8.61 -8.20 14.19
C SER A 154 -8.48 -9.35 13.19
N ILE A 155 -9.59 -10.05 12.90
CA ILE A 155 -9.66 -11.11 11.89
C ILE A 155 -9.22 -10.65 10.49
N ARG A 156 -9.39 -9.35 10.16
CA ARG A 156 -8.97 -8.78 8.88
C ARG A 156 -7.49 -9.00 8.59
N TRP A 157 -6.63 -8.93 9.62
CA TRP A 157 -5.19 -9.13 9.49
C TRP A 157 -4.87 -10.60 9.22
N LEU A 158 -5.52 -11.53 9.94
CA LEU A 158 -5.35 -12.98 9.73
C LEU A 158 -5.82 -13.39 8.34
N GLU A 159 -7.05 -13.02 7.96
CA GLU A 159 -7.56 -13.34 6.63
C GLU A 159 -6.79 -12.63 5.52
N GLY A 160 -6.27 -11.42 5.79
CA GLY A 160 -5.36 -10.72 4.89
C GLY A 160 -4.06 -11.50 4.66
N TYR A 161 -3.47 -12.05 5.73
CA TYR A 161 -2.30 -12.92 5.65
C TYR A 161 -2.60 -14.25 4.93
N GLN A 162 -3.77 -14.85 5.17
CA GLN A 162 -4.21 -16.08 4.49
C GLN A 162 -4.35 -15.88 2.98
N ARG A 163 -5.02 -14.81 2.54
CA ARG A 163 -5.12 -14.47 1.11
C ARG A 163 -3.75 -14.27 0.47
N LEU A 164 -2.80 -13.66 1.18
CA LEU A 164 -1.43 -13.53 0.67
C LEU A 164 -0.71 -14.89 0.58
N CYS A 165 -0.94 -15.80 1.52
CA CYS A 165 -0.40 -17.17 1.44
C CYS A 165 -1.00 -17.96 0.28
N GLU A 166 -2.31 -17.84 0.03
CA GLU A 166 -2.96 -18.41 -1.17
C GLU A 166 -2.29 -17.88 -2.44
N GLN A 167 -2.00 -16.58 -2.48
CA GLN A 167 -1.30 -15.95 -3.60
C GLN A 167 0.15 -16.44 -3.75
N GLN A 168 0.89 -16.59 -2.64
CA GLN A 168 2.25 -17.13 -2.63
C GLN A 168 2.26 -18.57 -3.19
N GLN A 169 1.33 -19.40 -2.73
CA GLN A 169 1.18 -20.78 -3.19
C GLN A 169 0.82 -20.82 -4.68
N HIS A 170 -0.05 -19.91 -5.15
CA HIS A 170 -0.41 -19.82 -6.56
C HIS A 170 0.80 -19.45 -7.45
N ILE A 171 1.57 -18.43 -7.06
CA ILE A 171 2.80 -18.01 -7.76
C ILE A 171 3.81 -19.17 -7.82
N TRP A 172 4.00 -19.86 -6.70
CA TRP A 172 4.89 -21.00 -6.61
C TRP A 172 4.47 -22.16 -7.53
N GLN A 173 3.18 -22.46 -7.61
CA GLN A 173 2.63 -23.50 -8.51
C GLN A 173 2.85 -23.17 -10.00
N GLN A 174 2.99 -21.89 -10.33
CA GLN A 174 3.35 -21.45 -11.68
C GLN A 174 4.87 -21.46 -11.94
N ALA A 175 5.67 -22.00 -11.01
CA ALA A 175 7.13 -22.09 -11.07
C ALA A 175 7.86 -20.73 -11.09
N PHE A 176 7.27 -19.70 -10.46
CA PHE A 176 7.95 -18.45 -10.14
C PHE A 176 8.46 -18.47 -8.69
N ASP A 177 9.67 -17.95 -8.48
CA ASP A 177 10.35 -17.92 -7.17
C ASP A 177 10.19 -16.56 -6.44
N THR A 178 9.10 -15.85 -6.71
CA THR A 178 8.82 -14.57 -6.06
C THR A 178 8.46 -14.80 -4.59
N ARG A 179 9.23 -14.19 -3.68
CA ARG A 179 8.93 -14.14 -2.25
C ARG A 179 7.91 -13.04 -1.92
N LEU A 180 6.81 -13.41 -1.28
CA LEU A 180 5.85 -12.47 -0.72
C LEU A 180 6.12 -12.26 0.77
N VAL A 181 6.15 -11.01 1.21
CA VAL A 181 6.35 -10.63 2.61
C VAL A 181 5.17 -9.81 3.09
N TYR A 182 4.37 -10.39 3.98
CA TYR A 182 3.30 -9.71 4.69
C TYR A 182 3.86 -8.67 5.65
N MET A 183 3.45 -7.40 5.52
CA MET A 183 3.89 -6.32 6.41
C MET A 183 2.72 -5.63 7.10
N ALA A 184 2.79 -5.57 8.42
CA ALA A 184 1.81 -4.90 9.26
C ALA A 184 2.50 -4.12 10.39
N ASP A 185 1.78 -3.14 10.93
CA ASP A 185 2.25 -2.38 12.09
C ASP A 185 1.96 -3.11 13.41
N ARG A 186 1.87 -2.37 14.52
CA ARG A 186 1.61 -2.93 15.84
C ARG A 186 0.26 -3.63 15.95
N GLU A 187 -0.75 -3.18 15.21
CA GLU A 187 -2.07 -3.80 15.22
C GLU A 187 -2.07 -5.20 14.60
N GLY A 188 -1.11 -5.47 13.71
CA GLY A 188 -0.91 -6.78 13.11
C GLY A 188 -0.15 -7.78 13.97
N ASP A 189 0.32 -7.42 15.18
CA ASP A 189 0.98 -8.34 16.11
C ASP A 189 -0.03 -9.32 16.73
N LEU A 190 -0.51 -10.26 15.92
CA LEU A 190 -1.47 -11.31 16.28
C LEU A 190 -0.77 -12.67 16.31
N PHE A 191 -0.99 -13.43 17.40
CA PHE A 191 -0.42 -14.78 17.49
C PHE A 191 -0.98 -15.72 16.42
N ASP A 192 -2.24 -15.52 16.02
CA ASP A 192 -2.90 -16.30 14.97
C ASP A 192 -2.13 -16.29 13.64
N ILE A 193 -1.50 -15.17 13.26
CA ILE A 193 -0.69 -15.08 12.04
C ILE A 193 0.53 -16.01 12.14
N TYR A 194 1.21 -16.01 13.29
CA TYR A 194 2.38 -16.87 13.51
C TYR A 194 1.98 -18.36 13.54
N ALA A 195 0.85 -18.68 14.20
CA ALA A 195 0.31 -20.02 14.26
C ALA A 195 -0.11 -20.52 12.86
N GLU A 196 -0.74 -19.66 12.07
CA GLU A 196 -1.17 -19.96 10.71
C GLU A 196 0.02 -20.23 9.78
N HIS A 197 1.05 -19.37 9.81
CA HIS A 197 2.30 -19.62 9.07
C HIS A 197 2.88 -21.01 9.39
N ARG A 198 2.99 -21.33 10.69
CA ARG A 198 3.48 -22.64 11.15
C ARG A 198 2.59 -23.79 10.67
N ARG A 199 1.27 -23.61 10.64
CA ARG A 199 0.32 -24.64 10.18
C ARG A 199 0.53 -24.94 8.71
N LEU A 200 0.63 -23.91 7.87
CA LEU A 200 0.85 -24.03 6.42
C LEU A 200 2.20 -24.70 6.12
N GLN A 201 3.27 -24.28 6.80
CA GLN A 201 4.59 -24.93 6.66
C GLN A 201 4.55 -26.43 6.97
N LYS A 202 3.81 -26.83 8.02
CA LYS A 202 3.65 -28.25 8.38
C LYS A 202 2.86 -29.06 7.36
N GLN A 203 1.99 -28.41 6.61
CA GLN A 203 1.23 -29.03 5.53
C GLN A 203 2.03 -29.10 4.22
N GLY A 204 3.24 -28.52 4.19
CA GLY A 204 4.06 -28.45 2.99
C GLY A 204 3.58 -27.40 1.99
N GLU A 205 2.77 -26.43 2.43
CA GLU A 205 2.33 -25.30 1.62
C GLU A 205 3.37 -24.18 1.63
N GLN A 206 3.52 -23.50 0.48
CA GLN A 206 4.38 -22.33 0.37
C GLN A 206 3.64 -21.10 0.92
N ALA A 207 3.84 -20.84 2.21
CA ALA A 207 3.29 -19.65 2.87
C ALA A 207 4.12 -18.40 2.56
N ALA A 208 3.46 -17.24 2.57
CA ALA A 208 4.16 -15.96 2.55
C ALA A 208 4.99 -15.77 3.83
N ASP A 209 6.10 -15.04 3.73
CA ASP A 209 6.84 -14.58 4.89
C ASP A 209 6.07 -13.43 5.58
N PHE A 210 6.43 -13.10 6.82
CA PHE A 210 5.88 -11.94 7.52
C PHE A 210 6.96 -11.07 8.15
N LEU A 211 6.67 -9.78 8.28
CA LEU A 211 7.47 -8.78 8.97
C LEU A 211 6.54 -7.80 9.68
N ILE A 212 6.35 -8.02 10.99
CA ILE A 212 5.32 -7.37 11.79
C ILE A 212 5.98 -6.61 12.93
N ARG A 213 5.53 -5.38 13.22
CA ARG A 213 6.04 -4.64 14.38
C ARG A 213 5.38 -5.16 15.65
N ALA A 214 6.18 -5.59 16.62
CA ALA A 214 5.66 -6.07 17.89
C ALA A 214 4.95 -4.96 18.67
N GLN A 215 3.81 -5.32 19.24
CA GLN A 215 3.05 -4.55 20.22
C GLN A 215 3.19 -5.15 21.61
N HIS A 216 3.26 -6.48 21.71
CA HIS A 216 3.17 -7.19 22.97
C HIS A 216 4.52 -7.70 23.46
N ASN A 217 4.82 -7.51 24.74
CA ASN A 217 5.97 -8.16 25.39
C ASN A 217 5.66 -9.64 25.67
N ARG A 218 5.69 -10.43 24.59
CA ARG A 218 5.29 -11.83 24.54
C ARG A 218 6.15 -12.71 25.44
N ILE A 219 5.56 -13.79 25.95
CA ILE A 219 6.25 -14.80 26.74
C ILE A 219 7.00 -15.72 25.78
N LEU A 220 8.25 -16.04 26.11
CA LEU A 220 9.09 -16.95 25.36
C LEU A 220 9.23 -18.28 26.08
N VAL A 221 9.50 -19.35 25.31
CA VAL A 221 9.97 -20.62 25.87
C VAL A 221 11.37 -20.38 26.44
N SER A 222 11.61 -20.78 27.68
CA SER A 222 12.94 -20.73 28.30
C SER A 222 13.76 -21.94 27.87
N ASP A 223 15.03 -21.74 27.52
CA ASP A 223 15.98 -22.84 27.21
C ASP A 223 16.17 -23.82 28.38
N GLN A 224 15.74 -23.43 29.58
CA GLN A 224 15.71 -24.28 30.76
C GLN A 224 14.28 -24.79 31.04
N HIS A 225 13.83 -25.84 30.34
CA HIS A 225 13.32 -27.07 30.99
C HIS A 225 12.69 -28.07 30.01
N SER A 226 13.22 -29.29 30.10
CA SER A 226 12.56 -30.60 30.00
C SER A 226 11.11 -30.62 30.52
N GLU A 227 10.33 -31.56 29.98
CA GLU A 227 8.88 -31.81 30.13
C GLU A 227 8.28 -31.99 31.55
N GLU A 228 8.86 -31.46 32.63
CA GLU A 228 8.27 -31.55 33.98
C GLU A 228 7.81 -30.18 34.55
N PRO A 229 6.61 -30.13 35.17
CA PRO A 229 6.08 -28.90 35.75
C PRO A 229 6.70 -28.66 37.12
N ARG A 230 7.54 -27.63 37.27
CA ARG A 230 7.93 -27.12 38.58
C ARG A 230 7.82 -25.61 38.68
N ASP A 231 7.03 -25.24 39.68
CA ASP A 231 6.95 -23.99 40.42
C ASP A 231 6.42 -22.72 39.71
N GLN A 232 5.44 -22.08 40.36
CA GLN A 232 4.78 -20.84 39.94
C GLN A 232 5.69 -19.59 40.10
N SER A 233 6.94 -19.80 40.54
CA SER A 233 7.94 -18.78 40.84
C SER A 233 8.99 -18.59 39.74
N THR A 234 8.98 -19.42 38.68
CA THR A 234 9.96 -19.30 37.59
C THR A 234 9.64 -18.08 36.73
N GLU A 235 10.53 -17.08 36.78
CA GLU A 235 10.41 -15.85 36.00
C GLU A 235 10.40 -16.19 34.50
N LYS A 236 9.27 -15.93 33.83
CA LYS A 236 9.10 -16.27 32.42
C LYS A 236 9.93 -15.32 31.56
N SER A 237 10.76 -15.86 30.67
CA SER A 237 11.48 -15.08 29.67
C SER A 237 10.51 -14.27 28.81
N LYS A 238 10.82 -12.98 28.63
CA LYS A 238 10.00 -12.00 27.91
C LYS A 238 10.73 -11.48 26.69
N LEU A 239 9.97 -11.19 25.62
CA LEU A 239 10.51 -10.76 24.33
C LEU A 239 11.50 -9.61 24.45
N TRP A 240 11.09 -8.47 25.01
CA TRP A 240 11.95 -7.27 25.07
C TRP A 240 13.25 -7.51 25.85
N PRO A 241 13.21 -7.96 27.12
CA PRO A 241 14.44 -8.20 27.89
C PRO A 241 15.38 -9.20 27.21
N THR A 242 14.83 -10.22 26.53
CA THR A 242 15.64 -11.25 25.85
C THR A 242 16.40 -10.65 24.66
N ILE A 243 15.74 -9.85 23.81
CA ILE A 243 16.40 -9.25 22.65
C ILE A 243 17.32 -8.10 23.06
N GLU A 244 16.97 -7.33 24.09
CA GLU A 244 17.86 -6.31 24.65
C GLU A 244 19.18 -6.88 25.15
N ALA A 245 19.14 -8.05 25.79
CA ALA A 245 20.31 -8.76 26.29
C ALA A 245 21.07 -9.56 25.20
N SER A 246 20.49 -9.69 24.00
CA SER A 246 21.12 -10.42 22.90
C SER A 246 22.35 -9.69 22.36
N PRO A 247 23.32 -10.41 21.75
CA PRO A 247 24.49 -9.77 21.14
C PRO A 247 24.10 -8.70 20.12
N LYS A 248 24.81 -7.58 20.14
CA LYS A 248 24.65 -6.53 19.13
C LYS A 248 25.17 -7.02 17.79
N LEU A 249 24.33 -6.95 16.77
CA LEU A 249 24.70 -7.21 15.38
C LEU A 249 25.47 -6.03 14.79
N GLY A 250 25.10 -4.80 15.16
CA GLY A 250 25.74 -3.60 14.64
C GLY A 250 24.96 -2.32 14.94
N GLN A 251 25.14 -1.31 14.09
CA GLN A 251 24.48 -0.01 14.22
C GLN A 251 24.11 0.55 12.84
N ILE A 252 23.02 1.31 12.80
CA ILE A 252 22.60 2.07 11.62
C ILE A 252 22.50 3.55 11.94
N GLU A 253 22.65 4.38 10.91
CA GLU A 253 22.48 5.82 11.00
C GLU A 253 21.55 6.32 9.90
N PHE A 254 20.62 7.22 10.24
CA PHE A 254 19.82 7.93 9.24
C PHE A 254 19.53 9.37 9.65
N LYS A 255 19.28 10.21 8.64
CA LYS A 255 18.84 11.59 8.85
C LYS A 255 17.33 11.62 8.99
N MET A 256 16.87 12.04 10.16
CA MET A 256 15.46 12.27 10.41
C MET A 256 15.10 13.71 10.05
N PRO A 257 14.13 13.94 9.14
CA PRO A 257 13.75 15.28 8.75
C PRO A 257 13.03 16.01 9.89
N SER A 258 13.09 17.35 9.84
CA SER A 258 12.28 18.20 10.71
C SER A 258 10.81 17.93 10.50
N ALA A 259 10.04 17.87 11.59
CA ALA A 259 8.60 17.76 11.58
C ALA A 259 7.99 18.89 12.43
N ASN A 260 6.66 19.00 12.44
CA ASN A 260 6.00 20.01 13.25
C ASN A 260 6.39 19.82 14.72
N LYS A 261 7.05 20.82 15.32
CA LYS A 261 7.64 20.83 16.67
C LYS A 261 8.91 19.98 16.93
N ARG A 262 9.46 19.27 15.94
CA ARG A 262 10.70 18.48 16.12
C ARG A 262 11.76 18.86 15.09
N LYS A 263 12.94 19.27 15.57
CA LYS A 263 14.07 19.57 14.68
C LYS A 263 14.59 18.29 14.03
N GLY A 264 14.99 18.38 12.77
CA GLY A 264 15.68 17.29 12.09
C GLY A 264 17.00 16.99 12.78
N ARG A 265 17.34 15.71 12.88
CA ARG A 265 18.53 15.22 13.58
C ARG A 265 19.03 13.92 12.96
N VAL A 266 20.30 13.62 13.16
CA VAL A 266 20.86 12.30 12.86
C VAL A 266 20.44 11.36 13.98
N VAL A 267 19.92 10.19 13.62
CA VAL A 267 19.53 9.12 14.54
C VAL A 267 20.51 7.98 14.33
N GLN A 268 21.15 7.51 15.39
CA GLN A 268 21.92 6.27 15.40
C GLN A 268 21.14 5.23 16.19
N GLN A 269 21.00 4.01 15.66
CA GLN A 269 20.33 2.91 16.36
C GLN A 269 21.26 1.71 16.50
N SER A 270 21.20 1.01 17.63
CA SER A 270 21.79 -0.32 17.77
C SER A 270 20.85 -1.37 17.22
N LEU A 271 21.44 -2.40 16.60
CA LEU A 271 20.73 -3.56 16.08
C LEU A 271 21.05 -4.79 16.91
N GLN A 272 20.01 -5.48 17.37
CA GLN A 272 20.06 -6.81 17.95
C GLN A 272 19.05 -7.70 17.23
N ALA A 273 19.35 -8.99 17.06
CA ALA A 273 18.36 -9.96 16.65
C ALA A 273 18.61 -11.32 17.31
N ALA A 274 17.55 -12.07 17.55
CA ALA A 274 17.65 -13.45 18.01
C ALA A 274 16.46 -14.29 17.53
N ARG A 275 16.72 -15.58 17.32
CA ARG A 275 15.65 -16.59 17.22
C ARG A 275 15.04 -16.80 18.60
N VAL A 276 13.72 -16.71 18.67
CA VAL A 276 12.94 -16.86 19.89
C VAL A 276 11.69 -17.69 19.61
N THR A 277 11.28 -18.47 20.60
CA THR A 277 10.03 -19.25 20.51
C THR A 277 8.95 -18.60 21.35
N ILE A 278 7.92 -18.05 20.71
CA ILE A 278 6.79 -17.42 21.38
C ILE A 278 5.82 -18.48 21.89
N VAL A 279 5.45 -18.36 23.17
CA VAL A 279 4.41 -19.17 23.81
C VAL A 279 3.02 -18.64 23.39
N PRO A 280 2.06 -19.51 23.04
CA PRO A 280 0.70 -19.10 22.75
C PRO A 280 0.08 -18.34 23.94
N PRO A 281 -0.65 -17.23 23.70
CA PRO A 281 -1.37 -16.55 24.77
C PRO A 281 -2.54 -17.40 25.29
N ALA A 282 -3.17 -16.95 26.37
CA ALA A 282 -4.18 -17.73 27.07
C ALA A 282 -5.42 -18.06 26.23
N GLU A 283 -5.71 -17.26 25.19
CA GLU A 283 -6.80 -17.51 24.24
C GLU A 283 -6.50 -18.68 23.28
N HIS A 284 -5.22 -19.03 23.07
CA HIS A 284 -4.79 -20.06 22.10
C HIS A 284 -4.07 -21.24 22.78
N LYS A 285 -4.55 -21.72 23.92
CA LYS A 285 -3.87 -22.77 24.71
C LYS A 285 -3.66 -24.11 23.98
N THR A 286 -4.46 -24.39 22.95
CA THR A 286 -4.34 -25.60 22.12
C THR A 286 -3.26 -25.46 21.05
N GLU A 287 -2.86 -24.22 20.73
CA GLU A 287 -1.78 -23.97 19.78
C GLU A 287 -0.42 -24.37 20.35
N LYS A 288 0.53 -24.56 19.45
CA LYS A 288 1.91 -24.88 19.81
C LYS A 288 2.75 -23.61 19.76
N PRO A 289 3.85 -23.53 20.54
CA PRO A 289 4.80 -22.44 20.41
C PRO A 289 5.31 -22.28 18.97
N VAL A 290 5.57 -21.04 18.58
CA VAL A 290 6.03 -20.65 17.24
C VAL A 290 7.40 -20.01 17.36
N GLU A 291 8.38 -20.55 16.63
CA GLU A 291 9.72 -19.99 16.55
C GLU A 291 9.77 -18.93 15.45
N LEU A 292 10.27 -17.74 15.79
CA LEU A 292 10.47 -16.64 14.87
C LEU A 292 11.73 -15.85 15.24
N THR A 293 12.12 -14.89 14.41
CA THR A 293 13.22 -13.96 14.67
C THR A 293 12.65 -12.63 15.14
N ALA A 294 13.18 -12.12 16.24
CA ALA A 294 12.89 -10.77 16.70
C ALA A 294 14.11 -9.87 16.48
N ILE A 295 13.87 -8.67 15.96
CA ILE A 295 14.89 -7.67 15.62
C ILE A 295 14.57 -6.40 16.40
N LEU A 296 15.50 -5.95 17.23
CA LEU A 296 15.41 -4.68 17.95
C LEU A 296 16.34 -3.66 17.29
N ALA A 297 15.76 -2.59 16.77
CA ALA A 297 16.44 -1.36 16.42
C ALA A 297 16.07 -0.28 17.43
N ARG A 298 17.02 0.14 18.26
CA ARG A 298 16.78 1.15 19.31
C ARG A 298 17.78 2.29 19.20
N GLU A 299 17.26 3.51 19.25
CA GLU A 299 18.06 4.73 19.24
C GLU A 299 19.07 4.77 20.40
N ILE A 300 20.30 5.11 20.05
CA ILE A 300 21.42 5.30 20.97
C ILE A 300 21.44 6.77 21.37
N ASN A 301 21.44 7.03 22.68
CA ASN A 301 21.52 8.38 23.25
C ASN A 301 20.47 9.35 22.67
N PRO A 302 19.16 9.09 22.84
CA PRO A 302 18.13 10.01 22.38
C PRO A 302 18.31 11.40 23.03
N PRO A 303 17.90 12.48 22.36
CA PRO A 303 17.95 13.82 22.93
C PRO A 303 17.24 13.89 24.28
N GLU A 304 17.72 14.75 25.16
CA GLU A 304 17.13 14.93 26.49
C GLU A 304 15.64 15.29 26.37
N GLY A 305 14.79 14.51 27.04
CA GLY A 305 13.33 14.67 27.00
C GLY A 305 12.63 14.10 25.77
N GLU A 306 13.35 13.48 24.82
CA GLU A 306 12.77 12.72 23.70
C GLU A 306 12.77 11.21 24.01
N GLU A 307 11.67 10.53 23.65
CA GLU A 307 11.64 9.06 23.67
C GLU A 307 12.55 8.49 22.57
N ALA A 308 13.26 7.41 22.89
CA ALA A 308 14.10 6.70 21.92
C ALA A 308 13.26 6.16 20.77
N ILE A 309 13.72 6.36 19.53
CA ILE A 309 13.11 5.68 18.38
C ILE A 309 13.41 4.18 18.48
N GLU A 310 12.35 3.39 18.57
CA GLU A 310 12.44 1.96 18.76
C GLU A 310 11.49 1.18 17.83
N TRP A 311 12.06 0.17 17.18
CA TRP A 311 11.34 -0.86 16.45
C TRP A 311 11.75 -2.24 16.95
N MET A 312 10.78 -2.97 17.50
CA MET A 312 10.84 -4.42 17.67
C MET A 312 10.06 -5.04 16.51
N LEU A 313 10.75 -5.73 15.60
CA LEU A 313 10.17 -6.37 14.43
C LEU A 313 10.22 -7.90 14.59
N LEU A 314 9.15 -8.57 14.21
CA LEU A 314 8.99 -10.02 14.26
C LEU A 314 8.87 -10.56 12.84
N THR A 315 9.70 -11.55 12.50
CA THR A 315 9.69 -12.18 11.18
C THR A 315 9.98 -13.67 11.29
N ASN A 316 9.41 -14.49 10.40
CA ASN A 316 9.78 -15.89 10.30
C ASN A 316 11.17 -16.10 9.67
N LEU A 317 11.70 -15.11 8.94
CA LEU A 317 13.01 -15.15 8.28
C LEU A 317 14.16 -15.25 9.29
N GLU A 318 15.18 -16.04 8.95
CA GLU A 318 16.39 -16.15 9.76
C GLU A 318 17.36 -15.00 9.51
N ILE A 319 17.84 -14.38 10.59
CA ILE A 319 18.73 -13.22 10.54
C ILE A 319 19.99 -13.53 11.35
N HIS A 320 21.12 -13.66 10.66
CA HIS A 320 22.41 -14.02 11.23
C HIS A 320 23.43 -12.87 11.17
N THR A 321 23.16 -11.84 10.37
CA THR A 321 24.10 -10.76 10.07
C THR A 321 23.46 -9.39 10.23
N GLN A 322 24.29 -8.36 10.42
CA GLN A 322 23.85 -6.97 10.43
C GLN A 322 23.13 -6.61 9.12
N LEU A 323 23.67 -6.98 7.96
CA LEU A 323 23.09 -6.64 6.65
C LEU A 323 21.67 -7.20 6.48
N GLN A 324 21.41 -8.42 6.96
CA GLN A 324 20.07 -9.00 6.94
C GLN A 324 19.10 -8.24 7.87
N ALA A 325 19.55 -7.81 9.05
CA ALA A 325 18.73 -6.98 9.94
C ALA A 325 18.42 -5.60 9.33
N GLU A 326 19.42 -4.99 8.68
CA GLU A 326 19.27 -3.73 7.93
C GLU A 326 18.28 -3.86 6.78
N GLU A 327 18.30 -4.99 6.07
CA GLU A 327 17.34 -5.30 5.01
C GLU A 327 15.91 -5.33 5.55
N MET A 328 15.65 -6.05 6.65
CA MET A 328 14.32 -6.08 7.28
C MET A 328 13.85 -4.68 7.71
N LEU A 329 14.75 -3.87 8.28
CA LEU A 329 14.44 -2.48 8.60
C LEU A 329 14.08 -1.67 7.35
N SER A 330 14.84 -1.84 6.27
CA SER A 330 14.58 -1.16 5.00
C SER A 330 13.22 -1.54 4.41
N TRP A 331 12.82 -2.82 4.51
CA TRP A 331 11.51 -3.31 4.11
C TRP A 331 10.40 -2.71 4.97
N TYR A 332 10.55 -2.74 6.30
CA TYR A 332 9.56 -2.18 7.22
C TYR A 332 9.36 -0.67 7.01
N LEU A 333 10.43 0.07 6.70
CA LEU A 333 10.34 1.50 6.38
C LEU A 333 9.53 1.79 5.11
N SER A 334 9.35 0.79 4.24
CA SER A 334 8.50 0.91 3.05
C SER A 334 7.00 0.83 3.39
N ARG A 335 6.61 0.42 4.61
CA ARG A 335 5.21 0.42 5.09
C ARG A 335 4.51 1.76 4.89
N TRP A 336 5.23 2.87 5.05
CA TRP A 336 4.70 4.23 4.89
C TRP A 336 4.12 4.54 3.50
N GLN A 337 4.40 3.71 2.47
CA GLN A 337 3.78 3.86 1.15
C GLN A 337 2.24 3.76 1.21
N ILE A 338 1.70 2.94 2.12
CA ILE A 338 0.23 2.83 2.27
C ILE A 338 -0.40 4.10 2.83
N GLU A 339 0.31 4.83 3.70
CA GLU A 339 -0.16 6.12 4.20
C GLU A 339 -0.14 7.19 3.10
N ILE A 340 0.82 7.10 2.17
CA ILE A 340 0.83 7.95 0.98
C ILE A 340 -0.35 7.60 0.07
N LEU A 341 -0.66 6.31 -0.12
CA LEU A 341 -1.85 5.84 -0.84
C LEU A 341 -3.12 6.42 -0.22
N PHE A 342 -3.29 6.33 1.11
CA PHE A 342 -4.43 6.90 1.82
C PHE A 342 -4.53 8.41 1.65
N ARG A 343 -3.41 9.14 1.73
CA ARG A 343 -3.41 10.59 1.47
C ARG A 343 -3.84 10.90 0.03
N ILE A 344 -3.36 10.14 -0.96
CA ILE A 344 -3.78 10.34 -2.35
C ILE A 344 -5.27 10.06 -2.47
N LEU A 345 -5.77 8.96 -1.90
CA LEU A 345 -7.17 8.58 -1.95
C LEU A 345 -8.10 9.63 -1.30
N LYS A 346 -7.71 10.16 -0.14
CA LYS A 346 -8.53 11.13 0.61
C LYS A 346 -8.37 12.56 0.15
N SER A 347 -7.15 13.05 -0.03
CA SER A 347 -6.90 14.45 -0.37
C SER A 347 -6.77 14.69 -1.87
N GLY A 348 -6.25 13.72 -2.61
CA GLY A 348 -6.11 13.79 -4.07
C GLY A 348 -7.40 13.40 -4.78
N CYS A 349 -7.92 12.20 -4.50
CA CYS A 349 -9.15 11.67 -5.09
C CYS A 349 -10.43 12.11 -4.38
N LYS A 350 -10.31 12.79 -3.24
CA LYS A 350 -11.44 13.30 -2.45
C LYS A 350 -12.56 12.27 -2.25
N ILE A 351 -12.18 11.02 -1.98
CA ILE A 351 -13.14 9.92 -1.86
C ILE A 351 -14.23 10.23 -0.82
N GLU A 352 -13.83 10.89 0.26
CA GLU A 352 -14.68 11.31 1.38
C GLU A 352 -15.68 12.41 0.97
N GLU A 353 -15.54 13.06 -0.19
CA GLU A 353 -16.50 14.05 -0.71
C GLU A 353 -17.60 13.44 -1.59
N LEU A 354 -17.50 12.15 -1.95
CA LEU A 354 -18.53 11.50 -2.75
C LEU A 354 -19.88 11.45 -2.03
N GLN A 355 -20.96 11.54 -2.82
CA GLN A 355 -22.35 11.58 -2.34
C GLN A 355 -23.19 10.47 -2.98
N LEU A 356 -22.63 9.25 -3.04
CA LEU A 356 -23.39 8.08 -3.46
C LEU A 356 -24.26 7.61 -2.29
N GLU A 357 -25.58 7.67 -2.45
CA GLU A 357 -26.59 7.50 -1.40
C GLU A 357 -26.60 6.12 -0.70
N LYS A 358 -25.77 5.15 -1.12
CA LYS A 358 -25.74 3.80 -0.56
C LYS A 358 -24.34 3.22 -0.57
N ILE A 359 -23.96 2.48 0.47
CA ILE A 359 -22.63 1.83 0.52
C ILE A 359 -22.40 0.89 -0.66
N GLU A 360 -23.41 0.16 -1.11
CA GLU A 360 -23.26 -0.77 -2.24
C GLU A 360 -22.91 -0.05 -3.55
N ARG A 361 -23.24 1.24 -3.66
CA ARG A 361 -22.81 2.11 -4.78
C ARG A 361 -21.43 2.69 -4.53
N LEU A 362 -21.09 2.95 -3.27
CA LEU A 362 -19.81 3.52 -2.84
C LEU A 362 -18.66 2.51 -2.99
N GLU A 363 -18.89 1.23 -2.72
CA GLU A 363 -17.88 0.17 -2.82
C GLU A 363 -17.24 0.08 -4.22
N PRO A 364 -17.99 -0.05 -5.33
CA PRO A 364 -17.41 0.02 -6.67
C PRO A 364 -16.65 1.32 -6.96
N ALA A 365 -17.13 2.45 -6.43
CA ALA A 365 -16.45 3.74 -6.60
C ALA A 365 -15.12 3.76 -5.83
N ILE A 366 -15.09 3.26 -4.59
CA ILE A 366 -13.86 3.07 -3.81
C ILE A 366 -12.86 2.24 -4.59
N THR A 367 -13.26 1.14 -5.22
CA THR A 367 -12.36 0.33 -6.06
C THR A 367 -11.73 1.16 -7.17
N LEU A 368 -12.52 1.88 -7.97
CA LEU A 368 -11.98 2.70 -9.07
C LEU A 368 -11.02 3.79 -8.56
N TYR A 369 -11.37 4.48 -7.48
CA TYR A 369 -10.51 5.51 -6.90
C TYR A 369 -9.26 4.95 -6.22
N LEU A 370 -9.29 3.72 -5.71
CA LEU A 370 -8.11 3.04 -5.17
C LEU A 370 -7.11 2.70 -6.28
N LEU A 371 -7.58 2.24 -7.44
CA LEU A 371 -6.76 2.05 -8.65
C LEU A 371 -6.16 3.39 -9.12
N ILE A 372 -6.95 4.46 -9.16
CA ILE A 372 -6.46 5.81 -9.51
C ILE A 372 -5.40 6.28 -8.51
N ALA A 373 -5.64 6.10 -7.21
CA ALA A 373 -4.69 6.48 -6.17
C ALA A 373 -3.39 5.69 -6.25
N TRP A 374 -3.47 4.38 -6.53
CA TRP A 374 -2.31 3.54 -6.81
C TRP A 374 -1.52 4.06 -8.01
N ARG A 375 -2.20 4.44 -9.11
CA ARG A 375 -1.52 4.92 -10.31
C ARG A 375 -0.75 6.22 -10.10
N VAL A 376 -1.30 7.13 -9.28
CA VAL A 376 -0.60 8.35 -8.84
C VAL A 376 0.60 8.00 -7.98
N LEU A 377 0.46 7.05 -7.05
CA LEU A 377 1.57 6.58 -6.22
C LEU A 377 2.67 5.95 -7.09
N TYR A 378 2.31 5.14 -8.08
CA TYR A 378 3.22 4.55 -9.05
C TYR A 378 4.03 5.63 -9.77
N CYS A 379 3.37 6.63 -10.38
CA CYS A 379 4.01 7.78 -11.00
C CYS A 379 5.00 8.49 -10.05
N THR A 380 4.60 8.65 -8.79
CA THR A 380 5.43 9.33 -7.78
C THR A 380 6.73 8.59 -7.49
N MET A 381 6.70 7.26 -7.53
CA MET A 381 7.82 6.40 -7.13
C MET A 381 8.70 5.96 -8.30
N ILE A 382 8.11 5.65 -9.45
CA ILE A 382 8.84 5.17 -10.63
C ILE A 382 9.84 6.20 -11.18
N GLY A 383 9.52 7.49 -11.10
CA GLY A 383 10.45 8.56 -11.49
C GLY A 383 11.68 8.70 -10.58
N ARG A 384 11.69 8.01 -9.43
CA ARG A 384 12.83 7.95 -8.52
C ARG A 384 13.70 6.72 -8.78
N GLU A 385 13.06 5.59 -9.05
CA GLU A 385 13.73 4.30 -9.19
C GLU A 385 14.19 4.01 -10.62
N CYS A 386 13.40 4.42 -11.62
CA CYS A 386 13.72 4.20 -13.04
C CYS A 386 13.77 5.54 -13.81
N PRO A 387 14.60 6.51 -13.38
CA PRO A 387 14.55 7.88 -13.89
C PRO A 387 14.90 8.01 -15.37
N GLU A 388 15.73 7.10 -15.89
CA GLU A 388 16.28 7.15 -17.25
C GLU A 388 15.43 6.41 -18.29
N LEU A 389 14.39 5.67 -17.87
CA LEU A 389 13.53 4.99 -18.83
C LEU A 389 12.71 6.00 -19.66
N PRO A 390 12.24 5.64 -20.87
CA PRO A 390 11.35 6.46 -21.68
C PRO A 390 10.04 6.81 -20.97
N CYS A 391 9.56 8.06 -21.09
CA CYS A 391 8.34 8.50 -20.43
C CYS A 391 7.05 7.96 -21.06
N ASP A 392 7.10 7.50 -22.30
CA ASP A 392 5.98 6.90 -23.05
C ASP A 392 5.52 5.55 -22.48
N LEU A 393 6.32 4.95 -21.59
CA LEU A 393 5.92 3.82 -20.75
C LEU A 393 4.85 4.19 -19.70
N ILE A 394 4.66 5.48 -19.43
CA ILE A 394 3.78 5.99 -18.37
C ILE A 394 2.77 6.98 -18.92
N PHE A 395 3.18 7.83 -19.86
CA PHE A 395 2.37 8.89 -20.41
C PHE A 395 2.07 8.59 -21.88
N GLY A 396 0.81 8.63 -22.27
CA GLY A 396 0.43 8.45 -23.67
C GLY A 396 1.04 9.54 -24.56
N ASP A 397 1.15 9.27 -25.86
CA ASP A 397 1.79 10.18 -26.82
C ASP A 397 1.25 11.61 -26.80
N ASP A 398 -0.07 11.76 -26.77
CA ASP A 398 -0.71 13.08 -26.71
C ASP A 398 -0.44 13.78 -25.36
N GLU A 399 -0.21 13.03 -24.28
CA GLU A 399 0.04 13.56 -22.94
C GLU A 399 1.43 14.15 -22.81
N TRP A 400 2.46 13.34 -23.08
CA TRP A 400 3.84 13.77 -22.86
C TRP A 400 4.24 14.85 -23.88
N ARG A 401 3.75 14.77 -25.12
CA ARG A 401 4.02 15.80 -26.14
C ARG A 401 3.36 17.12 -25.78
N ALA A 402 2.09 17.12 -25.38
CA ALA A 402 1.39 18.34 -24.98
C ALA A 402 2.03 18.99 -23.74
N ALA A 403 2.37 18.18 -22.73
CA ALA A 403 3.09 18.63 -21.55
C ALA A 403 4.46 19.24 -21.90
N TYR A 404 5.22 18.59 -22.78
CA TYR A 404 6.53 19.08 -23.22
C TYR A 404 6.43 20.43 -23.93
N ILE A 405 5.53 20.54 -24.92
CA ILE A 405 5.31 21.78 -25.67
C ILE A 405 4.97 22.92 -24.71
N LEU A 406 4.04 22.70 -23.78
CA LEU A 406 3.62 23.75 -22.87
C LEU A 406 4.73 24.15 -21.88
N ALA A 407 5.52 23.18 -21.39
CA ALA A 407 6.56 23.44 -20.41
C ALA A 407 7.82 24.09 -21.01
N LYS A 408 8.19 23.70 -22.23
CA LYS A 408 9.43 24.13 -22.89
C LYS A 408 9.21 25.22 -23.93
N SER A 409 7.98 25.38 -24.43
CA SER A 409 7.66 26.25 -25.58
C SER A 409 8.42 25.87 -26.87
N ASP A 410 8.77 24.59 -27.00
CA ASP A 410 9.51 24.01 -28.13
C ASP A 410 8.74 22.82 -28.72
N PRO A 411 8.99 22.45 -30.00
CA PRO A 411 8.47 21.20 -30.56
C PRO A 411 8.92 19.98 -29.72
N PRO A 412 8.07 18.97 -29.54
CA PRO A 412 8.46 17.77 -28.81
C PRO A 412 9.55 17.02 -29.59
N PRO A 413 10.54 16.43 -28.92
CA PRO A 413 11.56 15.62 -29.57
C PRO A 413 10.95 14.39 -30.28
N GLU A 414 11.68 13.84 -31.25
CA GLU A 414 11.27 12.59 -31.93
C GLU A 414 11.26 11.40 -30.96
N GLN A 415 12.25 11.34 -30.06
CA GLN A 415 12.34 10.32 -29.01
C GLN A 415 11.70 10.84 -27.72
N PRO A 416 10.95 9.98 -26.99
CA PRO A 416 10.35 10.36 -25.71
C PRO A 416 11.43 10.79 -24.71
N PRO A 417 11.21 11.89 -23.95
CA PRO A 417 12.05 12.25 -22.81
C PRO A 417 12.12 11.14 -21.77
N THR A 418 13.07 11.24 -20.85
CA THR A 418 13.13 10.30 -19.72
C THR A 418 11.96 10.50 -18.75
N ILE A 419 11.61 9.45 -17.99
CA ILE A 419 10.59 9.53 -16.94
C ILE A 419 10.91 10.66 -15.98
N ASN A 420 12.16 10.81 -15.53
CA ASN A 420 12.50 11.86 -14.57
C ASN A 420 12.34 13.27 -15.15
N GLU A 421 12.67 13.50 -16.42
CA GLU A 421 12.36 14.77 -17.06
C GLU A 421 10.86 15.03 -17.10
N MET A 422 10.08 14.05 -17.57
CA MET A 422 8.64 14.20 -17.72
C MET A 422 7.92 14.36 -16.38
N ILE A 423 8.31 13.59 -15.36
CA ILE A 423 7.79 13.70 -13.99
C ILE A 423 8.05 15.09 -13.40
N ARG A 424 9.21 15.71 -13.67
CA ARG A 424 9.49 17.08 -13.23
C ARG A 424 8.66 18.11 -13.98
N ILE A 425 8.45 17.93 -15.29
CA ILE A 425 7.54 18.78 -16.08
C ILE A 425 6.13 18.71 -15.51
N VAL A 426 5.59 17.50 -15.35
CA VAL A 426 4.26 17.24 -14.81
C VAL A 426 4.13 17.83 -13.41
N ALA A 427 5.08 17.53 -12.52
CA ALA A 427 5.08 18.09 -11.17
C ALA A 427 5.16 19.63 -11.15
N GLY A 428 5.85 20.24 -12.12
CA GLY A 428 5.92 21.70 -12.29
C GLY A 428 4.54 22.32 -12.50
N PHE A 429 3.68 21.66 -13.29
CA PHE A 429 2.28 22.07 -13.42
C PHE A 429 1.48 21.93 -12.11
N GLY A 430 1.89 21.01 -11.23
CA GLY A 430 1.35 20.87 -9.88
C GLY A 430 1.99 21.79 -8.83
N GLY A 431 2.89 22.69 -9.21
CA GLY A 431 3.52 23.65 -8.31
C GLY A 431 4.89 23.24 -7.76
N PHE A 432 5.50 22.17 -8.28
CA PHE A 432 6.88 21.82 -7.93
C PHE A 432 7.86 22.82 -8.56
N LEU A 433 8.56 23.59 -7.73
CA LEU A 433 9.45 24.65 -8.19
C LEU A 433 10.79 24.14 -8.76
N ASN A 434 11.13 22.88 -8.50
CA ASN A 434 12.36 22.24 -8.99
C ASN A 434 13.65 23.04 -8.67
N ARG A 435 13.73 23.66 -7.49
CA ARG A 435 14.91 24.41 -7.06
C ARG A 435 16.03 23.46 -6.66
N LYS A 436 17.27 23.95 -6.69
CA LYS A 436 18.43 23.18 -6.21
C LYS A 436 18.21 22.74 -4.76
N GLY A 437 18.09 21.43 -4.55
CA GLY A 437 17.89 20.83 -3.23
C GLY A 437 16.43 20.50 -2.86
N ASP A 438 15.43 20.81 -3.71
CA ASP A 438 14.02 20.45 -3.46
C ASP A 438 13.79 18.91 -3.50
N GLY A 439 14.76 18.14 -4.03
CA GLY A 439 14.70 16.69 -4.08
C GLY A 439 13.77 16.17 -5.19
N PHE A 440 12.94 15.19 -4.84
CA PHE A 440 11.95 14.61 -5.74
C PHE A 440 10.56 15.20 -5.51
N PRO A 441 9.73 15.33 -6.57
CA PRO A 441 8.33 15.73 -6.43
C PRO A 441 7.58 14.88 -5.41
N GLY A 442 6.68 15.54 -4.67
CA GLY A 442 5.72 14.87 -3.79
C GLY A 442 4.49 14.41 -4.57
N PRO A 443 3.68 13.49 -4.01
CA PRO A 443 2.50 13.00 -4.70
C PRO A 443 1.51 14.13 -4.98
N GLN A 444 1.43 15.17 -4.14
CA GLN A 444 0.54 16.32 -4.37
C GLN A 444 0.80 17.03 -5.68
N THR A 445 2.06 17.38 -5.91
CA THR A 445 2.47 18.01 -7.16
C THR A 445 2.26 17.07 -8.35
N ILE A 446 2.37 15.76 -8.15
CA ILE A 446 2.17 14.77 -9.21
C ILE A 446 0.69 14.65 -9.58
N TRP A 447 -0.24 14.45 -8.65
CA TRP A 447 -1.65 14.28 -9.02
C TRP A 447 -2.24 15.55 -9.65
N ILE A 448 -1.90 16.74 -9.13
CA ILE A 448 -2.32 18.02 -9.75
C ILE A 448 -1.71 18.16 -11.15
N GLY A 449 -0.44 17.80 -11.29
CA GLY A 449 0.26 17.85 -12.58
C GLY A 449 -0.34 16.92 -13.63
N MET A 450 -0.67 15.69 -13.23
CA MET A 450 -1.27 14.68 -14.11
C MET A 450 -2.63 15.14 -14.65
N GLN A 451 -3.46 15.73 -13.79
CA GLN A 451 -4.75 16.33 -14.19
C GLN A 451 -4.57 17.40 -15.26
N ARG A 452 -3.67 18.36 -15.03
CA ARG A 452 -3.39 19.43 -15.99
C ARG A 452 -2.85 18.87 -17.31
N THR A 453 -2.04 17.83 -17.24
CA THR A 453 -1.48 17.16 -18.42
C THR A 453 -2.57 16.55 -19.30
N LYS A 454 -3.62 15.96 -18.70
CA LYS A 454 -4.81 15.48 -19.43
C LYS A 454 -5.54 16.62 -20.13
N ASP A 455 -5.73 17.76 -19.47
CA ASP A 455 -6.34 18.94 -20.08
C ASP A 455 -5.55 19.43 -21.31
N PHE A 456 -4.21 19.40 -21.24
CA PHE A 456 -3.35 19.76 -22.37
C PHE A 456 -3.43 18.75 -23.51
N ALA A 457 -3.44 17.46 -23.19
CA ALA A 457 -3.56 16.37 -24.16
C ALA A 457 -4.88 16.46 -24.95
N MET A 458 -5.99 16.81 -24.28
CA MET A 458 -7.28 17.02 -24.93
C MET A 458 -7.22 18.14 -25.98
N MET A 459 -6.64 19.29 -25.64
CA MET A 459 -6.48 20.40 -26.57
C MET A 459 -5.54 20.04 -27.74
N TYR A 460 -4.41 19.42 -27.44
CA TYR A 460 -3.42 19.01 -28.44
C TYR A 460 -4.02 18.03 -29.46
N LYS A 461 -4.76 17.03 -28.98
CA LYS A 461 -5.47 16.07 -29.83
C LYS A 461 -6.56 16.73 -30.68
N ALA A 462 -7.25 17.74 -30.17
CA ALA A 462 -8.25 18.48 -30.93
C ALA A 462 -7.61 19.31 -32.06
N MET A 463 -6.50 20.00 -31.78
CA MET A 463 -5.77 20.78 -32.79
C MET A 463 -5.23 19.90 -33.93
N ARG A 464 -4.61 18.76 -33.61
CA ARG A 464 -4.11 17.80 -34.60
C ARG A 464 -5.17 17.19 -35.53
N LYS A 465 -6.45 17.26 -35.16
CA LYS A 465 -7.57 16.82 -36.00
C LYS A 465 -8.08 17.91 -36.96
N MET A 466 -7.68 19.16 -36.74
CA MET A 466 -8.05 20.31 -37.58
C MET A 466 -7.03 20.58 -38.69
N GLU A 467 -5.82 20.04 -38.54
CA GLU A 467 -4.78 19.93 -39.58
C GLU A 467 -5.08 18.73 -40.49
#